data_AF-A0A3M1H9I2-F1
#
_entry.id   AF-A0A3M1H9I2-F1
#
_cell.length_a   1.000
_cell.length_b   1.000
_cell.length_c   1.000
_cell.angle_alpha   90.00
_cell.angle_beta   90.00
_cell.angle_gamma   90.00
#
_symmetry.space_group_name_H-M   'P 1'
#
loop_
_entity.id
_entity.type
_entity.pdbx_description
1 polymer ?
#
loop_
_entity_poly.entity_id
_entity_poly.type
_entity_poly.pdbx_seq_one_letter_code
_entity_poly.pdbx_strand_id
1 'polypeptide(L)'
;MTFTEIIISILSYLWLLFKKWLSLFAAPFASHDLIWIIIPVWLSWFFAEFFQEKKRTSFGNAISNGVVPFWVGFDWMRHLTGLLVSGAAFTFDLFQKYFISLLVVAYGCMIIYFGIKGKSFIPLIGRIREVTYVLIMFMPIIYGIIDLDLNTLLAILLYFPVYYFIIELIDHYTPDPKIYELDEGEAKQEPSWSSTSSEYKI
;
A
#
# COMPACT_ATOMS: atom_id res chain seq x y z
N MET A 1 5.07 15.21 40.06
CA MET A 1 5.01 15.59 38.64
C MET A 1 3.82 16.52 38.47
N THR A 2 4.03 17.73 37.96
CA THR A 2 2.95 18.69 37.73
C THR A 2 2.12 18.27 36.52
N PHE A 3 0.85 18.73 36.42
CA PHE A 3 0.00 18.46 35.26
C PHE A 3 0.67 18.89 33.94
N THR A 4 1.34 20.04 33.96
CA THR A 4 2.10 20.57 32.82
C THR A 4 3.23 19.66 32.39
N GLU A 5 4.01 19.09 33.34
CA GLU A 5 5.07 18.13 33.04
C GLU A 5 4.53 16.87 32.35
N ILE A 6 3.37 16.37 32.80
CA ILE A 6 2.72 15.20 32.19
C ILE A 6 2.34 15.51 30.73
N ILE A 7 1.71 16.66 30.47
CA ILE A 7 1.34 17.07 29.10
C ILE A 7 2.58 17.19 28.21
N ILE A 8 3.63 17.88 28.69
CA ILE A 8 4.86 18.07 27.92
C ILE A 8 5.52 16.72 27.61
N SER A 9 5.53 15.78 28.56
CA SER A 9 6.06 14.44 28.34
C SER A 9 5.28 13.69 27.27
N ILE A 10 3.94 13.74 27.31
CA ILE A 10 3.07 13.10 26.32
C ILE A 10 3.31 13.71 24.93
N LEU A 11 3.27 15.03 24.81
CA LEU A 11 3.49 15.72 23.54
C LEU A 11 4.89 15.45 22.97
N SER A 12 5.92 15.41 23.82
CA SER A 12 7.29 15.08 23.41
C SER A 12 7.40 13.66 22.90
N TYR A 13 6.72 12.70 23.54
CA TYR A 13 6.69 11.31 23.07
C TYR A 13 5.92 11.16 21.76
N LEU A 14 4.76 11.82 21.62
CA LEU A 14 4.04 11.86 20.34
C LEU A 14 4.92 12.47 19.23
N TRP A 15 5.62 13.57 19.51
CA TRP A 15 6.56 14.18 18.56
C TRP A 15 7.70 13.24 18.17
N LEU A 16 8.23 12.46 19.11
CA LEU A 16 9.22 11.43 18.82
C LEU A 16 8.68 10.39 17.84
N LEU A 17 7.47 9.86 18.10
CA LEU A 17 6.81 8.90 17.21
C LEU A 17 6.53 9.51 15.82
N PHE A 18 6.10 10.77 15.76
CA PHE A 18 5.87 11.47 14.50
C PHE A 18 7.15 11.58 13.66
N LYS A 19 8.28 11.99 14.27
CA LYS A 19 9.57 12.04 13.57
C LYS A 19 9.98 10.66 13.06
N LYS A 20 9.72 9.61 13.84
CA LYS A 20 10.01 8.23 13.43
C LYS A 20 9.15 7.81 12.24
N TRP A 21 7.85 8.11 12.29
CA TRP A 21 6.94 7.92 11.16
C TRP A 21 7.40 8.65 9.90
N LEU A 22 7.80 9.93 10.01
CA LEU A 22 8.36 10.68 8.89
C LEU A 22 9.66 10.08 8.33
N SER A 23 10.52 9.56 9.20
CA SER A 23 11.76 8.92 8.73
C SER A 23 11.51 7.67 7.88
N LEU A 24 10.40 6.95 8.10
CA LEU A 24 10.01 5.82 7.25
C LEU A 24 9.68 6.27 5.81
N PHE A 25 8.98 7.40 5.65
CA PHE A 25 8.71 7.98 4.34
C PHE A 25 9.96 8.53 3.64
N ALA A 26 10.89 9.08 4.42
CA ALA A 26 12.12 9.66 3.89
C ALA A 26 13.21 8.61 3.58
N ALA A 27 13.18 7.45 4.25
CA ALA A 27 14.21 6.42 4.15
C ALA A 27 14.47 5.89 2.72
N PRO A 28 13.46 5.73 1.84
CA PRO A 28 13.71 5.31 0.46
C PRO A 28 14.61 6.28 -0.33
N PHE A 29 14.69 7.55 0.06
CA PHE A 29 15.57 8.53 -0.57
C PHE A 29 17.02 8.47 -0.04
N ALA A 30 17.28 7.69 1.02
CA ALA A 30 18.59 7.56 1.63
C ALA A 30 19.43 6.42 1.01
N SER A 31 18.81 5.53 0.23
CA SER A 31 19.48 4.38 -0.40
C SER A 31 19.12 4.26 -1.88
N HIS A 32 20.14 4.11 -2.73
CA HIS A 32 19.95 3.95 -4.17
C HIS A 32 19.20 2.65 -4.51
N ASP A 33 19.39 1.59 -3.74
CA ASP A 33 18.73 0.31 -4.01
C ASP A 33 17.22 0.38 -3.72
N LEU A 34 16.82 1.18 -2.73
CA LEU A 34 15.42 1.35 -2.36
C LEU A 34 14.65 2.20 -3.36
N ILE A 35 15.30 3.21 -3.96
CA ILE A 35 14.61 4.14 -4.85
C ILE A 35 13.98 3.42 -6.05
N TRP A 36 14.66 2.40 -6.57
CA TRP A 36 14.19 1.66 -7.74
C TRP A 36 12.99 0.77 -7.45
N ILE A 37 12.82 0.36 -6.20
CA ILE A 37 11.72 -0.50 -5.75
C ILE A 37 10.52 0.36 -5.34
N ILE A 38 10.77 1.52 -4.71
CA ILE A 38 9.70 2.41 -4.27
C ILE A 38 9.06 3.18 -5.42
N ILE A 39 9.80 3.53 -6.49
CA ILE A 39 9.27 4.30 -7.62
C ILE A 39 8.05 3.58 -8.25
N PRO A 40 8.11 2.28 -8.62
CA PRO A 40 6.94 1.57 -9.11
C PRO A 40 5.77 1.59 -8.13
N VAL A 41 6.02 1.42 -6.83
CA VAL A 41 4.98 1.44 -5.79
C VAL A 41 4.30 2.81 -5.72
N TRP A 42 5.06 3.91 -5.74
CA TRP A 42 4.51 5.27 -5.74
C TRP A 42 3.80 5.63 -7.03
N LEU A 43 4.30 5.20 -8.19
CA LEU A 43 3.62 5.43 -9.46
C LEU A 43 2.31 4.66 -9.52
N SER A 44 2.31 3.37 -9.17
CA SER A 44 1.10 2.57 -9.07
C SER A 44 0.10 3.18 -8.09
N TRP A 45 0.56 3.63 -6.92
CA TRP A 45 -0.25 4.36 -5.96
C TRP A 45 -0.89 5.61 -6.56
N PHE A 46 -0.07 6.48 -7.14
CA PHE A 46 -0.53 7.76 -7.70
C PHE A 46 -1.57 7.55 -8.80
N PHE A 47 -1.30 6.65 -9.76
CA PHE A 47 -2.24 6.40 -10.85
C PHE A 47 -3.53 5.76 -10.36
N ALA A 48 -3.44 4.76 -9.49
CA ALA A 48 -4.63 4.10 -8.98
C ALA A 48 -5.45 5.06 -8.11
N GLU A 49 -4.84 5.81 -7.20
CA GLU A 49 -5.56 6.70 -6.28
C GLU A 49 -6.28 7.83 -7.03
N PHE A 50 -5.58 8.58 -7.89
CA PHE A 50 -6.14 9.79 -8.49
C PHE A 50 -6.93 9.56 -9.77
N PHE A 51 -6.73 8.42 -10.46
CA PHE A 51 -7.38 8.16 -11.75
C PHE A 51 -8.30 6.95 -11.76
N GLN A 52 -8.11 5.96 -10.88
CA GLN A 52 -8.89 4.72 -10.91
C GLN A 52 -9.82 4.60 -9.71
N GLU A 53 -9.37 4.97 -8.52
CA GLU A 53 -10.03 4.70 -7.23
C GLU A 53 -10.56 5.94 -6.53
N LYS A 54 -10.45 7.12 -7.17
CA LYS A 54 -10.83 8.42 -6.60
C LYS A 54 -12.20 8.40 -5.91
N LYS A 55 -13.22 7.87 -6.60
CA LYS A 55 -14.58 7.74 -6.03
C LYS A 55 -14.73 6.48 -5.16
N ARG A 56 -14.20 5.35 -5.62
CA ARG A 56 -14.30 4.04 -4.95
C ARG A 56 -13.37 3.02 -5.60
N THR A 57 -12.82 2.12 -4.79
CA THR A 57 -12.12 0.92 -5.28
C THR A 57 -13.10 -0.13 -5.78
N SER A 58 -12.97 -0.54 -7.04
CA SER A 58 -13.72 -1.67 -7.60
C SER A 58 -13.13 -3.01 -7.14
N PHE A 59 -13.86 -4.11 -7.27
CA PHE A 59 -13.29 -5.45 -7.00
C PHE A 59 -12.11 -5.77 -7.91
N GLY A 60 -12.18 -5.41 -9.19
CA GLY A 60 -11.09 -5.63 -10.14
C GLY A 60 -9.83 -4.89 -9.72
N ASN A 61 -9.97 -3.62 -9.33
CA ASN A 61 -8.85 -2.81 -8.85
C ASN A 61 -8.28 -3.38 -7.55
N ALA A 62 -9.13 -3.73 -6.58
CA ALA A 62 -8.69 -4.33 -5.32
C ALA A 62 -7.88 -5.62 -5.56
N ILE A 63 -8.34 -6.50 -6.45
CA ILE A 63 -7.61 -7.73 -6.81
C ILE A 63 -6.26 -7.39 -7.47
N SER A 64 -6.25 -6.43 -8.40
CA SER A 64 -5.04 -5.96 -9.07
C SER A 64 -4.02 -5.40 -8.08
N ASN A 65 -4.48 -4.57 -7.13
CA ASN A 65 -3.66 -4.03 -6.05
C ASN A 65 -3.09 -5.13 -5.16
N GLY A 66 -3.82 -6.23 -4.94
CA GLY A 66 -3.35 -7.40 -4.19
C GLY A 66 -2.13 -8.08 -4.79
N VAL A 67 -1.87 -7.90 -6.09
CA VAL A 67 -0.64 -8.39 -6.75
C VAL A 67 0.59 -7.61 -6.29
N VAL A 68 0.45 -6.32 -5.96
CA VAL A 68 1.56 -5.46 -5.51
C VAL A 68 2.21 -5.98 -4.22
N PRO A 69 1.49 -6.16 -3.09
CA PRO A 69 2.10 -6.68 -1.87
C PRO A 69 2.52 -8.14 -2.02
N PHE A 70 1.82 -8.94 -2.85
CA PHE A 70 2.28 -10.29 -3.18
C PHE A 70 3.69 -10.26 -3.80
N TRP A 71 3.89 -9.48 -4.86
CA TRP A 71 5.17 -9.38 -5.55
C TRP A 71 6.25 -8.75 -4.67
N VAL A 72 5.94 -7.64 -4.01
CA VAL A 72 6.89 -6.93 -3.13
C VAL A 72 7.32 -7.81 -1.95
N GLY A 73 6.40 -8.57 -1.34
CA GLY A 73 6.75 -9.52 -0.29
C GLY A 73 7.68 -10.65 -0.77
N PHE A 74 7.49 -11.14 -2.00
CA PHE A 74 8.44 -12.08 -2.62
C PHE A 74 9.81 -11.43 -2.88
N ASP A 75 9.83 -10.20 -3.36
CA ASP A 75 11.07 -9.46 -3.59
C ASP A 75 11.85 -9.22 -2.29
N TRP A 76 11.16 -8.91 -1.20
CA TRP A 76 11.75 -8.80 0.13
C TRP A 76 12.38 -10.12 0.58
N MET A 77 11.67 -11.25 0.45
CA MET A 77 12.24 -12.56 0.77
C MET A 77 13.45 -12.89 -0.10
N ARG A 78 13.44 -12.53 -1.39
CA ARG A 78 14.58 -12.66 -2.31
C ARG A 78 15.77 -11.83 -1.81
N HIS A 79 15.54 -10.57 -1.41
CA HIS A 79 16.58 -9.69 -0.85
C HIS A 79 17.19 -10.28 0.43
N LEU A 80 16.37 -10.69 1.41
CA LEU A 80 16.82 -11.29 2.67
C LEU A 80 17.59 -12.60 2.43
N THR A 81 17.19 -13.38 1.43
CA THR A 81 17.92 -14.60 1.03
C THR A 81 19.27 -14.26 0.43
N GLY A 82 19.37 -13.18 -0.35
CA GLY A 82 20.63 -12.65 -0.84
C GLY A 82 21.62 -12.32 0.29
N LEU A 83 21.13 -11.75 1.40
CA LEU A 83 21.96 -11.48 2.57
C LEU A 83 22.54 -12.76 3.17
N LEU A 84 21.73 -13.81 3.32
CA LEU A 84 22.19 -15.11 3.83
C LEU A 84 23.24 -15.76 2.92
N VAL A 85 23.00 -15.73 1.60
CA VAL A 85 23.95 -16.27 0.62
C VAL A 85 25.28 -15.48 0.62
N SER A 86 25.23 -14.17 0.91
CA SER A 86 26.42 -13.33 1.07
C SER A 86 27.19 -13.55 2.39
N GLY A 87 26.72 -14.46 3.25
CA GLY A 87 27.40 -14.84 4.49
C GLY A 87 26.85 -14.18 5.76
N ALA A 88 25.70 -13.49 5.69
CA ALA A 88 25.04 -12.99 6.88
C ALA A 88 24.56 -14.16 7.77
N ALA A 89 24.69 -14.01 9.09
CA ALA A 89 24.15 -14.97 10.04
C ALA A 89 22.62 -14.88 10.11
N PHE A 90 21.94 -16.01 10.32
CA PHE A 90 20.50 -16.02 10.58
C PHE A 90 20.21 -15.55 12.01
N THR A 91 20.02 -14.24 12.18
CA THR A 91 19.70 -13.61 13.46
C THR A 91 18.19 -13.53 13.70
N PHE A 92 17.80 -13.22 14.94
CA PHE A 92 16.39 -12.99 15.27
C PHE A 92 15.80 -11.78 14.51
N ASP A 93 16.58 -10.74 14.28
CA ASP A 93 16.19 -9.60 13.43
C ASP A 93 15.86 -10.05 12.00
N LEU A 94 16.72 -10.89 11.41
CA LEU A 94 16.49 -11.41 10.07
C LEU A 94 15.24 -12.32 10.01
N PHE A 95 15.03 -13.14 11.04
CA PHE A 95 13.81 -13.93 11.18
C PHE A 95 12.55 -13.05 11.21
N GLN A 96 12.55 -11.94 11.97
CA GLN A 96 11.43 -11.00 12.00
C GLN A 96 11.15 -10.38 10.63
N LYS A 97 12.19 -10.03 9.86
CA LYS A 97 12.06 -9.49 8.50
C LYS A 97 11.44 -10.51 7.53
N TYR A 98 11.85 -11.78 7.62
CA TYR A 98 11.21 -12.86 6.86
C TYR A 98 9.74 -13.03 7.25
N PHE A 99 9.44 -12.99 8.55
CA PHE A 99 8.07 -13.10 9.03
C PHE A 99 7.18 -11.97 8.52
N ILE A 100 7.65 -10.71 8.55
CA ILE A 100 6.94 -9.57 7.95
C ILE A 100 6.73 -9.79 6.45
N SER A 101 7.77 -10.20 5.73
CA SER A 101 7.68 -10.43 4.28
C SER A 101 6.64 -11.50 3.94
N LEU A 102 6.59 -12.59 4.73
CA LEU A 102 5.58 -13.64 4.60
C LEU A 102 4.17 -13.12 4.90
N LEU A 103 3.99 -12.28 5.92
CA LEU A 103 2.70 -11.64 6.21
C LEU A 103 2.22 -10.75 5.06
N VAL A 104 3.13 -10.03 4.41
CA VAL A 104 2.80 -9.18 3.25
C VAL A 104 2.42 -10.02 2.03
N VAL A 105 3.11 -11.15 1.78
CA VAL A 105 2.68 -12.11 0.74
C VAL A 105 1.30 -12.68 1.07
N ALA A 106 1.08 -13.11 2.32
CA ALA A 106 -0.20 -13.65 2.77
C ALA A 106 -1.32 -12.62 2.63
N TYR A 107 -1.05 -11.35 2.91
CA TYR A 107 -1.97 -10.24 2.72
C TYR A 107 -2.35 -10.06 1.23
N GLY A 108 -1.38 -10.09 0.31
CA GLY A 108 -1.66 -10.06 -1.13
C GLY A 108 -2.48 -11.26 -1.61
N CYS A 109 -2.10 -12.48 -1.21
CA CYS A 109 -2.86 -13.69 -1.48
C CYS A 109 -4.30 -13.61 -0.95
N MET A 110 -4.48 -13.08 0.26
CA MET A 110 -5.78 -12.92 0.89
C MET A 110 -6.68 -11.97 0.07
N ILE A 111 -6.15 -10.81 -0.35
CA ILE A 111 -6.88 -9.86 -1.20
C ILE A 111 -7.33 -10.53 -2.50
N ILE A 112 -6.41 -11.21 -3.19
CA ILE A 112 -6.69 -11.87 -4.47
C ILE A 112 -7.76 -12.96 -4.28
N TYR A 113 -7.53 -13.88 -3.33
CA TYR A 113 -8.41 -15.02 -3.11
C TYR A 113 -9.83 -14.62 -2.71
N PHE A 114 -9.97 -13.72 -1.74
CA PHE A 114 -11.29 -13.27 -1.30
C PHE A 114 -11.92 -12.26 -2.26
N GLY A 115 -11.10 -11.54 -3.04
CA GLY A 115 -11.55 -10.68 -4.12
C GLY A 115 -12.22 -11.48 -5.23
N ILE A 116 -11.61 -12.59 -5.66
CA ILE A 116 -12.23 -13.54 -6.60
C ILE A 116 -13.56 -14.09 -6.05
N LYS A 117 -13.64 -14.29 -4.73
CA LYS A 117 -14.87 -14.72 -4.04
C LYS A 117 -15.90 -13.60 -3.80
N GLY A 118 -15.63 -12.37 -4.25
CA GLY A 118 -16.56 -11.24 -4.12
C GLY A 118 -16.87 -10.83 -2.67
N LYS A 119 -15.94 -11.01 -1.73
CA LYS A 119 -16.18 -10.63 -0.33
C LYS A 119 -16.23 -9.11 -0.15
N SER A 120 -17.27 -8.61 0.50
CA SER A 120 -17.59 -7.17 0.61
C SER A 120 -16.52 -6.29 1.27
N PHE A 121 -15.64 -6.86 2.09
CA PHE A 121 -14.56 -6.12 2.75
C PHE A 121 -13.32 -5.91 1.87
N ILE A 122 -13.22 -6.60 0.72
CA ILE A 122 -12.03 -6.55 -0.15
C ILE A 122 -11.80 -5.19 -0.80
N PRO A 123 -12.83 -4.48 -1.29
CA PRO A 123 -12.65 -3.11 -1.75
C PRO A 123 -12.09 -2.16 -0.69
N LEU A 124 -12.27 -2.44 0.60
CA LEU A 124 -11.72 -1.62 1.68
C LEU A 124 -10.26 -1.98 1.95
N ILE A 125 -9.96 -3.27 2.17
CA ILE A 125 -8.61 -3.68 2.55
C ILE A 125 -7.62 -3.76 1.38
N GLY A 126 -8.13 -3.87 0.16
CA GLY A 126 -7.35 -3.93 -1.07
C GLY A 126 -7.28 -2.60 -1.81
N ARG A 127 -7.79 -1.52 -1.22
CA ARG A 127 -7.63 -0.17 -1.76
C ARG A 127 -6.14 0.19 -1.78
N ILE A 128 -5.72 0.86 -2.85
CA ILE A 128 -4.30 1.06 -3.14
C ILE A 128 -3.60 1.88 -2.07
N ARG A 129 -4.30 2.83 -1.45
CA ARG A 129 -3.82 3.68 -0.35
C ARG A 129 -3.36 2.86 0.86
N GLU A 130 -4.12 1.85 1.25
CA GLU A 130 -3.87 0.96 2.38
C GLU A 130 -2.71 0.02 2.07
N VAL A 131 -2.77 -0.59 0.88
CA VAL A 131 -1.72 -1.49 0.38
C VAL A 131 -0.38 -0.77 0.37
N THR A 132 -0.32 0.40 -0.26
CA THR A 132 0.93 1.15 -0.44
C THR A 132 1.44 1.72 0.87
N TYR A 133 0.56 2.15 1.78
CA TYR A 133 0.97 2.55 3.14
C TYR A 133 1.75 1.43 3.84
N VAL A 134 1.21 0.21 3.87
CA VAL A 134 1.88 -0.94 4.48
C VAL A 134 3.26 -1.16 3.85
N LEU A 135 3.34 -1.13 2.52
CA LEU A 135 4.60 -1.36 1.81
C LEU A 135 5.64 -0.26 2.09
N ILE A 136 5.25 1.01 2.04
CA ILE A 136 6.14 2.15 2.30
C ILE A 136 6.65 2.10 3.75
N MET A 137 5.80 1.73 4.71
CA MET A 137 6.18 1.68 6.14
C MET A 137 7.12 0.54 6.47
N PHE A 138 6.94 -0.64 5.88
CA PHE A 138 7.78 -1.79 6.20
C PHE A 138 9.04 -1.90 5.33
N MET A 139 9.07 -1.26 4.16
CA MET A 139 10.24 -1.36 3.26
C MET A 139 11.56 -0.90 3.91
N PRO A 140 11.67 0.26 4.57
CA PRO A 140 12.92 0.66 5.25
C PRO A 140 13.36 -0.31 6.34
N ILE A 141 12.41 -1.03 6.94
CA ILE A 141 12.66 -2.02 7.98
C ILE A 141 13.28 -3.28 7.37
N ILE A 142 12.70 -3.77 6.28
CA ILE A 142 13.23 -4.95 5.57
C ILE A 142 14.67 -4.72 5.10
N TYR A 143 14.98 -3.51 4.61
CA TYR A 143 16.31 -3.16 4.11
C TYR A 143 17.27 -2.73 5.22
N GLY A 144 16.86 -2.80 6.49
CA GLY A 144 17.72 -2.51 7.65
C GLY A 144 18.12 -1.04 7.79
N ILE A 145 17.35 -0.11 7.23
CA ILE A 145 17.58 1.34 7.43
C ILE A 145 16.98 1.80 8.76
N ILE A 146 15.83 1.23 9.13
CA ILE A 146 15.13 1.54 10.37
C ILE A 146 14.86 0.24 11.12
N ASP A 147 15.22 0.20 12.40
CA ASP A 147 15.00 -0.98 13.23
C ASP A 147 13.51 -1.23 13.54
N LEU A 148 13.14 -2.50 13.58
CA LEU A 148 11.84 -2.94 14.04
C LEU A 148 11.81 -2.95 15.58
N ASP A 149 11.41 -1.83 16.17
CA ASP A 149 11.12 -1.75 17.60
C ASP A 149 9.66 -1.33 17.86
N LEU A 150 9.26 -1.38 19.13
CA LEU A 150 7.91 -1.02 19.54
C LEU A 150 7.55 0.43 19.17
N ASN A 151 8.49 1.37 19.24
CA ASN A 151 8.23 2.76 18.86
C ASN A 151 8.02 2.88 17.34
N THR A 152 8.71 2.09 16.52
CA THR A 152 8.48 2.03 15.07
C THR A 152 7.06 1.54 14.78
N LEU A 153 6.65 0.43 15.41
CA LEU A 153 5.31 -0.13 15.25
C LEU A 153 4.22 0.84 15.73
N LEU A 154 4.41 1.46 16.89
CA LEU A 154 3.47 2.47 17.41
C LEU A 154 3.38 3.68 16.47
N ALA A 155 4.51 4.15 15.93
CA ALA A 155 4.51 5.25 14.97
C ALA A 155 3.72 4.91 13.70
N ILE A 156 3.90 3.71 13.13
CA ILE A 156 3.17 3.24 11.95
C ILE A 156 1.66 3.18 12.22
N LEU A 157 1.23 2.65 13.36
CA LEU A 157 -0.20 2.50 13.66
C LEU A 157 -0.85 3.83 14.04
N LEU A 158 -0.19 4.62 14.89
CA LEU A 158 -0.75 5.86 15.43
C LEU A 158 -0.91 6.96 14.38
N TYR A 159 0.01 7.02 13.41
CA TYR A 159 -0.01 8.07 12.37
C TYR A 159 -0.65 7.62 11.06
N PHE A 160 -1.20 6.40 10.99
CA PHE A 160 -2.01 5.97 9.85
C PHE A 160 -3.21 6.90 9.57
N PRO A 161 -3.99 7.37 10.59
CA PRO A 161 -5.06 8.35 10.35
C PRO A 161 -4.55 9.67 9.79
N VAL A 162 -3.34 10.10 10.17
CA VAL A 162 -2.72 11.33 9.66
C VAL A 162 -2.33 11.17 8.20
N TYR A 163 -1.71 10.04 7.83
CA TYR A 163 -1.47 9.67 6.43
C TYR A 163 -2.78 9.74 5.62
N TYR A 164 -3.81 9.04 6.09
CA TYR A 164 -5.09 8.95 5.39
C TYR A 164 -5.73 10.33 5.21
N PHE A 165 -5.72 11.16 6.25
CA PHE A 165 -6.23 12.53 6.21
C PHE A 165 -5.48 13.40 5.19
N ILE A 166 -4.15 13.29 5.12
CA ILE A 166 -3.36 14.03 4.13
C ILE A 166 -3.72 13.62 2.71
N ILE A 167 -3.86 12.32 2.43
CA ILE A 167 -4.23 11.85 1.09
C ILE A 167 -5.65 12.32 0.73
N GLU A 168 -6.59 12.23 1.66
CA GLU A 168 -7.95 12.72 1.46
C GLU A 168 -7.98 14.24 1.17
N LEU A 169 -7.14 15.01 1.87
CA LEU A 169 -7.00 16.44 1.63
C LEU A 169 -6.46 16.72 0.23
N ILE A 170 -5.44 15.97 -0.21
CA ILE A 170 -4.88 16.11 -1.57
C ILE A 170 -5.95 15.74 -2.62
N ASP A 171 -6.68 14.67 -2.40
CA ASP A 171 -7.74 14.22 -3.30
C ASP A 171 -8.86 15.24 -3.45
N HIS A 172 -9.26 15.86 -2.34
CA HIS A 172 -10.25 16.94 -2.32
C HIS A 172 -9.84 18.16 -3.17
N TYR A 173 -8.55 18.49 -3.21
CA TYR A 173 -8.04 19.60 -4.03
C TYR A 173 -7.69 19.20 -5.47
N THR A 174 -7.59 17.90 -5.76
CA THR A 174 -7.27 17.41 -7.10
C THR A 174 -8.54 17.39 -7.94
N PRO A 175 -8.55 17.90 -9.19
CA PRO A 175 -9.75 17.86 -10.02
C PRO A 175 -10.17 16.43 -10.35
N ASP A 176 -11.46 16.20 -10.60
CA ASP A 176 -11.94 14.90 -11.05
C ASP A 176 -11.45 14.61 -12.47
N PRO A 177 -10.89 13.41 -12.73
CA PRO A 177 -10.55 12.99 -14.08
C PRO A 177 -11.82 12.96 -14.96
N LYS A 178 -11.76 13.63 -16.11
CA LYS A 178 -12.85 13.61 -17.11
C LYS A 178 -13.14 12.21 -17.67
N ILE A 179 -12.23 11.24 -17.48
CA ILE A 179 -12.42 9.86 -17.94
C ILE A 179 -13.66 9.22 -17.31
N TYR A 180 -14.01 9.60 -16.08
CA TYR A 180 -15.21 9.10 -15.43
C TYR A 180 -16.49 9.52 -16.17
N GLU A 181 -16.52 10.72 -16.75
CA GLU A 181 -17.67 11.19 -17.53
C GLU A 181 -17.78 10.48 -18.88
N LEU A 182 -16.64 10.11 -19.47
CA LEU A 182 -16.58 9.37 -20.73
C LEU A 182 -16.99 7.90 -20.52
N ASP A 183 -16.46 7.23 -19.49
CA ASP A 183 -16.82 5.83 -19.17
C ASP A 183 -18.30 5.71 -18.76
N GLU A 184 -18.83 6.65 -17.97
CA GLU A 184 -20.26 6.70 -17.61
C GLU A 184 -21.16 7.08 -18.79
N GLY A 185 -20.64 7.85 -19.76
CA GLY A 185 -21.32 8.28 -20.98
C GLY A 185 -21.44 7.16 -22.02
N GLU A 186 -20.38 6.38 -22.21
CA GLU A 186 -20.35 5.22 -23.13
C GLU A 186 -21.21 4.06 -22.62
N ALA A 187 -21.26 3.82 -21.30
CA ALA A 187 -22.16 2.82 -20.70
C ALA A 187 -23.65 3.13 -20.94
N LYS A 188 -24.02 4.38 -21.23
CA LYS A 188 -25.38 4.79 -21.62
C LYS A 188 -25.62 4.74 -23.14
N GLN A 189 -24.58 4.59 -23.95
CA GLN A 189 -24.61 4.61 -25.41
C GLN A 189 -24.34 3.25 -26.06
N GLU A 190 -24.25 2.14 -25.31
CA GLU A 190 -24.17 0.81 -25.93
C GLU A 190 -25.41 0.58 -26.84
N PRO A 191 -25.22 0.31 -28.15
CA PRO A 191 -26.31 0.21 -29.10
C PRO A 191 -27.01 -1.15 -29.02
N SER A 192 -28.34 -1.11 -29.19
CA SER A 192 -29.21 -2.27 -29.36
C SER A 192 -28.86 -3.08 -30.62
N TRP A 193 -27.90 -4.00 -30.53
CA TRP A 193 -27.68 -5.03 -31.56
C TRP A 193 -28.21 -6.41 -31.15
N SER A 194 -29.15 -6.45 -30.20
CA SER A 194 -30.02 -7.62 -29.99
C SER A 194 -31.26 -7.55 -30.89
N SER A 195 -31.10 -7.70 -32.22
CA SER A 195 -32.07 -8.38 -33.10
C SER A 195 -31.77 -8.17 -34.59
N THR A 196 -30.87 -8.97 -35.15
CA THR A 196 -30.96 -9.49 -36.54
C THR A 196 -30.04 -10.70 -36.58
N SER A 197 -30.55 -11.87 -36.22
CA SER A 197 -31.18 -12.85 -37.12
C SER A 197 -30.15 -13.71 -37.84
N SER A 198 -30.17 -15.00 -37.45
CA SER A 198 -29.92 -16.18 -38.28
C SER A 198 -29.51 -15.93 -39.72
N GLU A 199 -28.28 -16.29 -40.07
CA GLU A 199 -27.92 -17.04 -41.29
C GLU A 199 -26.41 -17.22 -41.38
N TYR A 200 -25.92 -18.36 -40.89
CA TYR A 200 -24.72 -18.97 -41.46
C TYR A 200 -25.04 -20.44 -41.74
N LYS A 201 -25.61 -20.67 -42.93
CA LYS A 201 -25.37 -21.87 -43.72
C LYS A 201 -24.26 -21.52 -44.69
N ILE A 202 -23.07 -22.08 -44.52
CA ILE A 202 -22.29 -22.80 -45.55
C ILE A 202 -21.49 -23.88 -44.80
#